data_AF-A0A9E3E5B0-F1
#
_entry.id   AF-A0A9E3E5B0-F1
#
_cell.length_a   1.000
_cell.length_b   1.000
_cell.length_c   1.000
_cell.angle_alpha   90.00
_cell.angle_beta   90.00
_cell.angle_gamma   90.00
#
_symmetry.space_group_name_H-M   'P 1'
#
loop_
_entity.id
_entity.type
_entity.pdbx_description
1 polymer ?
#
loop_
_entity_poly.entity_id
_entity_poly.type
_entity_poly.pdbx_seq_one_letter_code
_entity_poly.pdbx_strand_id
1 'polypeptide(L)' 'DPLVYRFYELVNVYGTTFKALIHEEFGDGIMSAIDFDMDLTRLPNEKGDRVKIVMSGKYLQYKTY' A
#
# COMPACT_ATOMS: atom_id res chain seq x y z
N ASP A 1 6.17 -13.83 -12.83
CA ASP A 1 4.86 -13.52 -13.44
C ASP A 1 4.77 -12.02 -13.72
N PRO A 2 4.39 -11.58 -14.94
CA PRO A 2 4.37 -10.16 -15.30
C PRO A 2 3.44 -9.30 -14.44
N LEU A 3 2.32 -9.84 -13.96
CA LEU A 3 1.39 -9.11 -13.09
C LEU A 3 2.03 -8.85 -11.73
N VAL A 4 2.65 -9.87 -11.13
CA VAL A 4 3.36 -9.73 -9.84
C VAL A 4 4.51 -8.72 -9.96
N TYR A 5 5.22 -8.69 -11.09
CA TYR A 5 6.30 -7.72 -11.33
C TYR A 5 5.83 -6.27 -11.28
N ARG A 6 4.59 -5.97 -11.73
CA ARG A 6 4.04 -4.60 -11.67
C ARG A 6 3.84 -4.11 -10.25
N PHE A 7 3.52 -5.00 -9.31
CA PHE A 7 3.43 -4.63 -7.89
C PHE A 7 4.81 -4.29 -7.30
N TYR A 8 5.84 -5.05 -7.66
CA TYR A 8 7.21 -4.70 -7.26
C TYR A 8 7.67 -3.36 -7.84
N GLU A 9 7.36 -3.09 -9.11
CA GLU A 9 7.65 -1.80 -9.76
C GLU A 9 6.93 -0.64 -9.07
N LEU A 10 5.65 -0.82 -8.71
CA LEU A 10 4.87 0.19 -7.97
C LEU A 10 5.53 0.51 -6.62
N VAL A 11 5.92 -0.50 -5.86
CA VAL A 11 6.62 -0.31 -4.57
C VAL A 11 7.99 0.34 -4.77
N ASN A 12 8.73 -0.01 -5.82
CA ASN A 12 10.02 0.61 -6.11
C ASN A 12 9.89 2.10 -6.48
N VAL A 13 8.84 2.48 -7.22
CA VAL A 13 8.62 3.87 -7.65
C VAL A 13 8.00 4.71 -6.53
N TYR A 14 7.01 4.18 -5.82
CA TYR A 14 6.22 4.95 -4.84
C TYR A 14 6.55 4.65 -3.39
N GLY A 15 7.38 3.67 -3.08
CA GLY A 15 7.67 3.24 -1.70
C GLY A 15 8.21 4.37 -0.82
N THR A 16 9.04 5.25 -1.37
CA THR A 16 9.53 6.45 -0.66
C THR A 16 8.41 7.46 -0.39
N THR A 17 7.48 7.63 -1.33
CA THR A 17 6.31 8.49 -1.19
C THR A 17 5.37 7.95 -0.12
N PHE A 18 5.07 6.64 -0.14
CA PHE A 18 4.24 6.01 0.89
C PHE A 18 4.85 6.14 2.27
N LYS A 19 6.17 5.90 2.40
CA LYS A 19 6.88 6.10 3.67
C LYS A 19 6.72 7.53 4.19
N ALA A 20 6.96 8.52 3.33
CA ALA A 20 6.86 9.93 3.70
C ALA A 20 5.44 10.29 4.18
N LEU A 21 4.40 9.91 3.43
CA LEU A 21 3.01 10.19 3.79
C LEU A 21 2.59 9.51 5.10
N ILE A 22 2.98 8.25 5.31
CA ILE A 22 2.69 7.53 6.56
C ILE A 22 3.40 8.21 7.74
N HIS A 23 4.65 8.62 7.56
CA HIS A 23 5.42 9.29 8.61
C HIS A 23 4.90 10.70 8.90
N GLU A 24 4.38 11.41 7.90
CA GLU A 24 3.75 12.73 8.05
C GLU A 24 2.40 12.64 8.80
N GLU A 25 1.56 11.67 8.46
CA GLU A 25 0.23 11.55 9.09
C GLU A 25 0.24 10.80 10.43
N PHE A 26 1.07 9.76 10.58
CA PHE A 26 1.03 8.85 11.74
C PHE A 26 2.31 8.89 12.61
N GLY A 27 3.42 9.41 12.09
CA GLY A 27 4.72 9.44 12.76
C GLY A 27 5.61 8.23 12.45
N ASP A 28 6.73 8.10 13.18
CA ASP A 28 7.74 7.08 12.92
C ASP A 28 7.27 5.66 13.33
N GLY A 29 6.93 4.87 12.32
CA GLY A 29 6.39 3.52 12.46
C GLY A 29 6.17 2.83 11.11
N ILE A 30 5.41 1.74 11.15
CA ILE A 30 5.07 0.93 9.96
C ILE A 30 3.57 0.63 9.89
N MET A 31 3.11 0.39 8.66
CA MET A 31 1.87 -0.34 8.43
C MET A 31 2.15 -1.85 8.55
N SER A 32 1.46 -2.54 9.46
CA SER A 32 1.58 -3.98 9.61
C SER A 32 1.13 -4.72 8.35
N ALA A 33 1.85 -5.77 7.97
CA ALA A 33 1.44 -6.72 6.94
C ALA A 33 0.89 -8.05 7.54
N ILE A 34 0.78 -8.14 8.87
CA ILE A 34 0.22 -9.30 9.59
C ILE A 34 -1.21 -8.99 10.04
N ASP A 35 -1.39 -7.84 10.70
CA ASP A 35 -2.70 -7.30 11.07
C ASP A 35 -3.13 -6.37 9.92
N PHE A 36 -3.63 -7.00 8.86
CA PHE A 36 -3.78 -6.41 7.54
C PHE A 36 -4.94 -7.03 6.76
N ASP A 37 -5.73 -6.18 6.12
CA ASP A 37 -6.83 -6.54 5.24
C ASP A 37 -6.58 -6.00 3.82
N MET A 38 -6.96 -6.79 2.82
CA MET A 38 -6.94 -6.41 1.41
C MET A 38 -8.24 -6.78 0.72
N ASP A 39 -8.80 -5.82 -0.02
CA ASP A 39 -9.98 -6.02 -0.86
C ASP A 39 -9.64 -5.69 -2.33
N LEU A 40 -10.13 -6.54 -3.25
CA LEU A 40 -9.94 -6.38 -4.69
C LEU A 40 -11.30 -6.35 -5.38
N THR A 41 -11.57 -5.22 -6.02
CA THR A 41 -12.80 -5.00 -6.77
C THR A 41 -12.52 -4.56 -8.20
N ARG A 42 -13.42 -4.94 -9.11
CA ARG A 42 -13.40 -4.43 -10.48
C ARG A 42 -14.09 -3.07 -10.49
N LEU A 43 -13.44 -2.08 -11.12
CA LEU A 43 -13.98 -0.75 -11.31
C LEU A 43 -14.24 -0.50 -12.80
N PRO A 44 -15.51 -0.43 -13.25
CA PRO A 44 -15.83 -0.12 -14.65
C PRO A 44 -15.24 1.22 -15.08
N ASN A 45 -14.69 1.28 -16.30
CA ASN A 45 -14.15 2.52 -16.87
C ASN A 45 -14.31 2.52 -18.40
N GLU A 46 -14.58 3.69 -18.97
CA GLU A 46 -14.85 3.86 -20.41
C GLU A 46 -13.72 3.34 -21.31
N LYS A 47 -12.46 3.35 -20.83
CA LYS A 47 -11.28 2.88 -21.57
C LYS A 47 -10.86 1.44 -21.22
N GLY A 48 -11.73 0.71 -20.54
CA GLY A 48 -11.48 -0.65 -20.06
C GLY A 48 -11.43 -0.73 -18.54
N ASP A 49 -12.00 -1.80 -17.99
CA ASP A 49 -12.11 -2.03 -16.54
C ASP A 49 -10.77 -1.90 -15.81
N ARG A 50 -10.82 -1.34 -14.61
CA ARG A 50 -9.66 -1.15 -13.74
C ARG A 50 -9.69 -2.15 -12.58
N VAL A 51 -8.51 -2.55 -12.13
CA VAL A 51 -8.32 -3.28 -10.88
C VAL A 51 -8.21 -2.25 -9.75
N LYS A 52 -9.17 -2.27 -8.81
CA LYS A 52 -9.13 -1.44 -7.59
C LYS A 52 -8.71 -2.32 -6.43
N ILE A 53 -7.68 -1.90 -5.71
CA ILE A 53 -7.18 -2.59 -4.53
C ILE A 53 -7.24 -1.60 -3.37
N VAL A 54 -7.82 -2.05 -2.25
CA VAL A 54 -7.81 -1.32 -0.99
C VAL A 54 -6.98 -2.14 -0.01
N MET A 55 -6.02 -1.48 0.64
CA MET A 55 -5.10 -2.09 1.59
C MET A 55 -5.21 -1.34 2.92
N SER A 56 -5.45 -2.06 4.01
CA SER A 56 -5.53 -1.48 5.35
C SER A 56 -4.68 -2.32 6.29
N GLY A 57 -3.69 -1.70 6.93
CA GLY A 57 -2.86 -2.36 7.94
C GLY A 57 -2.81 -1.54 9.20
N LYS A 58 -2.78 -2.23 10.34
CA LYS A 58 -2.62 -1.57 11.64
C LYS A 58 -1.31 -0.80 11.70
N TYR A 59 -1.37 0.46 12.11
CA TYR A 59 -0.18 1.26 12.37
C TYR A 59 0.53 0.80 13.64
N LEU A 60 1.85 0.60 13.54
CA LEU A 60 2.72 0.19 14.64
C LEU A 60 3.85 1.21 14.79
N GLN A 61 3.79 2.00 15.86
CA GLN A 61 4.82 2.97 16.20
C GLN A 61 6.11 2.27 16.65
N TYR A 62 7.27 2.78 16.24
CA TYR A 62 8.54 2.28 16.77
C TYR A 62 8.75 2.72 18.22
N LYS A 63 9.25 1.79 19.05
CA LYS A 63 9.64 2.12 20.42
C LYS A 63 11.07 2.67 20.40
N THR A 64 11.25 3.88 20.89
CA THR A 64 12.56 4.41 21.27
C THR A 64 12.91 3.82 22.64
N TYR A 65 13.99 3.04 22.73
CA TYR A 65 14.53 2.51 23.99
C TYR A 65 15.80 3.26 24.35
#